data_AF-A0A7X3Y091-F1
#
_entry.id   AF-A0A7X3Y091-F1
#
_cell.length_a   1.000
_cell.length_b   1.000
_cell.length_c   1.000
_cell.angle_alpha   90.00
_cell.angle_beta   90.00
_cell.angle_gamma   90.00
#
_symmetry.space_group_name_H-M   'P 1'
#
loop_
_entity.id
_entity.type
_entity.pdbx_description
1 polymer ?
#
loop_
_entity_poly.entity_id
_entity_poly.type
_entity_poly.pdbx_seq_one_letter_code
_entity_poly.pdbx_strand_id
1 'polypeptide(L)'
;MQDRARETGAALEAHYRFILWLVPAVGRFPRSQKFLLGDRIQGTALDVLDALIEATYTRQREMLLARANLGIEKLRFLFRLARDLQYLDARRYEFAARALDDTGRRIGAWRKTHRDQESPRPV
;
A
#
# COMPACT_ATOMS: atom_id res chain seq x y z
N MET A 1 -21.85 10.54 -9.02
CA MET A 1 -21.78 9.42 -8.05
C MET A 1 -20.84 8.29 -8.52
N GLN A 2 -20.61 8.10 -9.83
CA GLN A 2 -19.75 7.04 -10.40
C GLN A 2 -18.23 7.21 -10.19
N ASP A 3 -17.71 8.43 -10.01
CA ASP A 3 -16.25 8.62 -9.81
C ASP A 3 -15.73 8.19 -8.42
N ARG A 4 -16.57 8.22 -7.38
CA ARG A 4 -16.14 7.93 -6.00
C ARG A 4 -15.84 6.45 -5.74
N ALA A 5 -16.61 5.57 -6.38
CA ALA A 5 -16.37 4.13 -6.35
C ALA A 5 -15.12 3.77 -7.15
N ARG A 6 -14.84 4.50 -8.24
CA ARG A 6 -13.61 4.37 -9.03
C ARG A 6 -12.36 4.76 -8.24
N GLU A 7 -12.37 5.90 -7.54
CA GLU A 7 -11.19 6.34 -6.76
C GLU A 7 -10.91 5.45 -5.54
N THR A 8 -11.96 5.09 -4.80
CA THR A 8 -11.85 4.17 -3.65
C THR A 8 -11.31 2.81 -4.10
N GLY A 9 -11.85 2.27 -5.19
CA GLY A 9 -11.38 1.03 -5.79
C GLY A 9 -9.98 1.15 -6.39
N ALA A 10 -9.54 2.33 -6.81
CA ALA A 10 -8.25 2.49 -7.48
C ALA A 10 -7.05 2.23 -6.56
N ALA A 11 -7.07 2.73 -5.31
CA ALA A 11 -6.01 2.46 -4.35
C ALA A 11 -5.98 0.99 -3.93
N LEU A 12 -7.17 0.42 -3.68
CA LEU A 12 -7.35 -0.99 -3.34
C LEU A 12 -6.84 -1.92 -4.45
N GLU A 13 -7.26 -1.69 -5.69
CA GLU A 13 -6.88 -2.47 -6.86
C GLU A 13 -5.37 -2.36 -7.15
N ALA A 14 -4.80 -1.15 -7.07
CA ALA A 14 -3.36 -0.96 -7.23
C ALA A 14 -2.56 -1.76 -6.20
N HIS A 15 -2.99 -1.75 -4.94
CA HIS A 15 -2.34 -2.50 -3.88
C HIS A 15 -2.52 -4.01 -4.01
N TYR A 16 -3.71 -4.47 -4.41
CA TYR A 16 -3.97 -5.87 -4.72
C TYR A 16 -3.05 -6.39 -5.84
N ARG A 17 -2.90 -5.63 -6.92
CA ARG A 17 -1.96 -5.96 -8.01
C ARG A 17 -0.50 -5.98 -7.54
N PHE A 18 -0.12 -5.10 -6.63
CA PHE A 18 1.19 -5.15 -5.99
C PHE A 18 1.38 -6.45 -5.19
N ILE A 19 0.36 -6.89 -4.43
CA ILE A 19 0.41 -8.14 -3.66
C ILE A 19 0.57 -9.36 -4.57
N LEU A 20 -0.14 -9.41 -5.70
CA LEU A 20 0.01 -10.48 -6.70
C LEU A 20 1.47 -10.62 -7.20
N TRP A 21 2.18 -9.50 -7.34
CA TRP A 21 3.60 -9.50 -7.68
C TRP A 21 4.50 -9.83 -6.48
N LEU A 22 4.13 -9.35 -5.29
CA LEU A 22 4.90 -9.47 -4.05
C LEU A 22 5.12 -10.94 -3.64
N VAL A 23 4.06 -11.74 -3.63
CA VAL A 23 4.09 -13.14 -3.15
C VAL A 23 5.17 -13.96 -3.87
N PRO A 24 5.21 -14.04 -5.21
CA PRO A 24 6.29 -14.75 -5.91
C PRO A 24 7.65 -14.05 -5.80
N ALA A 25 7.71 -12.73 -5.61
CA ALA A 25 8.97 -12.00 -5.43
C ALA A 25 9.66 -12.35 -4.11
N VAL A 26 8.92 -12.40 -3.00
CA VAL A 26 9.40 -12.86 -1.68
C VAL A 26 9.71 -14.35 -1.68
N GLY A 27 8.98 -15.15 -2.47
CA GLY A 27 9.26 -16.57 -2.66
C GLY A 27 10.68 -16.88 -3.15
N ARG A 28 11.40 -15.89 -3.71
CA ARG A 28 12.80 -16.00 -4.18
C ARG A 28 13.85 -15.63 -3.12
N PHE A 29 13.46 -15.22 -1.92
CA PHE A 29 14.41 -14.91 -0.85
C PHE A 29 15.15 -16.16 -0.38
N PRO A 30 16.33 -16.02 0.26
CA PRO A 30 17.00 -17.12 0.93
C PRO A 30 16.05 -17.84 1.89
N ARG A 31 16.13 -19.18 1.98
CA ARG A 31 15.18 -20.00 2.77
C ARG A 31 15.06 -19.53 4.22
N SER A 32 16.17 -19.15 4.84
CA SER A 32 16.22 -18.64 6.23
C SER A 32 15.49 -17.30 6.42
N GLN A 33 15.26 -16.55 5.35
CA GLN A 33 14.68 -15.21 5.41
C GLN A 33 13.23 -15.15 4.93
N LYS A 34 12.72 -16.21 4.28
CA LYS A 34 11.32 -16.28 3.82
C LYS A 34 10.34 -16.16 4.99
N PHE A 35 10.58 -16.89 6.08
CA PHE A 35 9.73 -16.89 7.28
C PHE A 35 10.09 -15.80 8.30
N LEU A 36 11.00 -14.89 7.95
CA LEU A 36 11.37 -13.75 8.77
C LEU A 36 10.99 -12.47 8.02
N LEU A 37 11.92 -11.95 7.22
CA LEU A 37 11.71 -10.73 6.46
C LEU A 37 10.59 -10.89 5.41
N GLY A 38 10.52 -12.04 4.75
CA GLY A 38 9.51 -12.31 3.75
C GLY A 38 8.08 -12.30 4.31
N ASP A 39 7.87 -12.97 5.44
CA ASP A 39 6.60 -12.99 6.15
C ASP A 39 6.23 -11.60 6.68
N ARG A 40 7.21 -10.88 7.25
CA ARG A 40 7.00 -9.49 7.70
C ARG A 40 6.56 -8.56 6.58
N ILE A 41 7.14 -8.68 5.37
CA ILE A 41 6.74 -7.89 4.20
C ILE A 41 5.32 -8.26 3.75
N GLN A 42 5.03 -9.56 3.63
CA GLN A 42 3.70 -10.02 3.20
C GLN A 42 2.61 -9.62 4.18
N GLY A 43 2.81 -9.84 5.49
CA GLY A 43 1.88 -9.41 6.52
C GLY A 43 1.65 -7.91 6.51
N THR A 44 2.71 -7.10 6.37
CA THR A 44 2.55 -5.64 6.27
C THR A 44 1.76 -5.22 5.01
N ALA A 45 1.93 -5.93 3.89
CA ALA A 45 1.16 -5.67 2.68
C ALA A 45 -0.31 -6.06 2.85
N LEU A 46 -0.61 -7.16 3.53
CA LEU A 46 -1.99 -7.57 3.84
C LEU A 46 -2.64 -6.59 4.82
N ASP A 47 -1.93 -6.12 5.85
CA ASP A 47 -2.43 -5.08 6.77
C ASP A 47 -2.84 -3.78 6.04
N VAL A 48 -2.08 -3.41 4.98
CA VAL A 48 -2.43 -2.26 4.14
C VAL A 48 -3.69 -2.55 3.32
N LEU A 49 -3.82 -3.77 2.77
CA LEU A 49 -5.01 -4.18 2.03
C LEU A 49 -6.25 -4.12 2.93
N ASP A 50 -6.18 -4.69 4.13
CA ASP A 50 -7.26 -4.69 5.11
C ASP A 50 -7.69 -3.28 5.48
N ALA A 51 -6.73 -2.38 5.76
CA ALA A 51 -7.03 -0.98 6.05
C ALA A 51 -7.73 -0.27 4.87
N LEU A 52 -7.38 -0.59 3.62
CA LEU A 52 -8.03 -0.03 2.42
C LEU A 52 -9.46 -0.60 2.22
N ILE A 53 -9.66 -1.89 2.51
CA ILE A 53 -10.98 -2.52 2.50
C ILE A 53 -11.85 -1.85 3.55
N GLU A 54 -11.41 -1.78 4.81
CA GLU A 54 -12.16 -1.14 5.89
C GLU A 54 -12.50 0.33 5.57
N ALA A 55 -11.53 1.07 5.02
CA ALA A 55 -11.72 2.47 4.60
C ALA A 55 -12.82 2.64 3.53
N THR A 56 -13.05 1.60 2.71
CA THR A 56 -14.10 1.59 1.68
C THR A 56 -15.49 1.56 2.29
N TYR A 57 -15.66 0.87 3.42
CA TYR A 57 -16.97 0.63 4.05
C TYR A 57 -17.27 1.54 5.24
N THR A 58 -16.32 2.39 5.68
CA THR A 58 -16.56 3.36 6.76
C THR A 58 -16.72 4.80 6.28
N ARG A 59 -17.41 5.60 7.08
CA ARG A 59 -17.43 7.07 6.96
C ARG A 59 -16.17 7.69 7.60
N GLN A 60 -15.67 7.11 8.69
CA GLN A 60 -14.50 7.61 9.43
C GLN A 60 -13.19 6.99 8.89
N ARG A 61 -12.92 7.22 7.61
CA ARG A 61 -11.82 6.54 6.88
C ARG A 61 -10.44 7.17 7.10
N GLU A 62 -10.33 8.39 7.60
CA GLU A 62 -9.05 9.12 7.72
C GLU A 62 -7.99 8.33 8.49
N MET A 63 -8.35 7.74 9.63
CA MET A 63 -7.41 6.95 10.43
C MET A 63 -6.95 5.69 9.69
N LEU A 64 -7.84 5.05 8.94
CA LEU A 64 -7.54 3.84 8.16
C LEU A 64 -6.65 4.15 6.97
N LEU A 65 -6.91 5.26 6.26
CA LEU A 65 -6.06 5.72 5.17
C LEU A 65 -4.68 6.15 5.67
N ALA A 66 -4.59 6.76 6.85
CA ALA A 66 -3.32 7.06 7.50
C ALA A 66 -2.56 5.77 7.88
N ARG A 67 -3.26 4.76 8.42
CA ARG A 67 -2.69 3.43 8.72
C ARG A 67 -2.16 2.74 7.47
N ALA A 68 -2.94 2.73 6.38
CA ALA A 68 -2.53 2.19 5.09
C ALA A 68 -1.27 2.89 4.57
N ASN A 69 -1.22 4.22 4.63
CA ASN A 69 -0.07 4.99 4.19
C ASN A 69 1.19 4.72 5.04
N LEU A 70 1.04 4.55 6.36
CA LEU A 70 2.14 4.13 7.23
C LEU A 70 2.65 2.73 6.88
N GLY A 71 1.75 1.81 6.52
CA GLY A 71 2.12 0.46 6.06
C GLY A 71 2.91 0.50 4.75
N ILE A 72 2.54 1.36 3.80
CA ILE A 72 3.33 1.61 2.58
C ILE A 72 4.74 2.09 2.92
N GLU A 73 4.88 3.01 3.86
CA GLU A 73 6.20 3.51 4.27
C GLU A 73 7.05 2.39 4.88
N LYS A 74 6.45 1.56 5.76
CA LYS A 74 7.12 0.37 6.30
C LYS A 74 7.58 -0.56 5.18
N LEU A 75 6.74 -0.80 4.16
CA LEU A 75 7.11 -1.61 3.01
C LEU A 75 8.30 -1.02 2.25
N ARG A 76 8.34 0.30 1.99
CA ARG A 76 9.49 0.95 1.33
C ARG A 76 10.80 0.66 2.06
N PHE A 77 10.83 0.78 3.38
CA PHE A 77 12.01 0.49 4.18
C PHE A 77 12.36 -1.01 4.21
N LEU A 78 11.38 -1.90 4.32
CA LEU A 78 11.62 -3.36 4.29
C LEU A 78 12.16 -3.81 2.93
N PHE A 79 11.68 -3.23 1.84
CA PHE A 79 12.18 -3.48 0.49
C PHE A 79 13.60 -2.94 0.28
N ARG A 80 13.90 -1.76 0.84
CA ARG A 80 15.27 -1.21 0.85
C ARG A 80 16.22 -2.13 1.62
N LEU A 81 15.80 -2.59 2.80
CA LEU A 81 16.57 -3.56 3.58
C LEU A 81 16.80 -4.87 2.81
N ALA A 82 15.76 -5.43 2.16
CA ALA A 82 15.90 -6.63 1.33
C ALA A 82 16.85 -6.43 0.14
N ARG A 83 16.89 -5.21 -0.43
CA ARG A 83 17.81 -4.83 -1.50
C ARG A 83 19.26 -4.74 -0.99
N ASP A 84 19.47 -4.07 0.14
CA ASP A 84 20.79 -3.89 0.75
C ASP A 84 21.39 -5.23 1.21
N LEU A 85 20.54 -6.16 1.67
CA LEU A 85 20.91 -7.55 1.98
C LEU A 85 21.04 -8.46 0.74
N GLN A 86 20.88 -7.90 -0.47
CA GLN A 86 20.97 -8.62 -1.76
C GLN A 86 19.94 -9.74 -1.95
N TYR A 87 18.84 -9.76 -1.19
CA TYR A 87 17.73 -10.70 -1.41
C TYR A 87 16.85 -10.32 -2.59
N LEU A 88 16.96 -9.06 -3.03
CA LEU A 88 16.21 -8.47 -4.13
C LEU A 88 17.16 -7.78 -5.13
N ASP A 89 16.98 -8.03 -6.43
CA ASP A 89 17.72 -7.31 -7.47
C ASP A 89 17.18 -5.89 -7.67
N ALA A 90 17.95 -5.06 -8.39
CA ALA A 90 17.60 -3.65 -8.64
C ALA A 90 16.26 -3.51 -9.35
N ARG A 91 15.99 -4.37 -10.34
CA ARG A 91 14.77 -4.32 -11.16
C ARG A 91 13.52 -4.60 -10.32
N ARG A 92 13.58 -5.62 -9.46
CA ARG A 92 12.47 -5.95 -8.55
C ARG A 92 12.30 -4.88 -7.47
N TYR A 93 13.40 -4.34 -6.96
CA TYR A 93 13.34 -3.22 -6.01
C TYR A 93 12.67 -1.98 -6.62
N GLU A 94 13.07 -1.61 -7.84
CA GLU A 94 12.49 -0.49 -8.57
C GLU A 94 10.99 -0.69 -8.83
N PHE A 95 10.58 -1.90 -9.25
CA PHE A 95 9.17 -2.22 -9.42
C PHE A 95 8.39 -2.03 -8.11
N ALA A 96 8.90 -2.57 -7.00
CA ALA A 96 8.26 -2.42 -5.69
C ALA A 96 8.13 -0.95 -5.29
N ALA A 97 9.19 -0.16 -5.43
CA ALA A 97 9.18 1.27 -5.10
C ALA A 97 8.13 2.02 -5.94
N ARG A 98 8.10 1.81 -7.26
CA ARG A 98 7.14 2.46 -8.15
C ARG A 98 5.69 2.05 -7.84
N ALA A 99 5.44 0.78 -7.55
CA ALA A 99 4.11 0.28 -7.22
C ALA A 99 3.62 0.87 -5.89
N LEU A 100 4.47 0.89 -4.86
CA LEU A 100 4.16 1.49 -3.55
C LEU A 100 3.92 3.00 -3.65
N ASP A 101 4.70 3.71 -4.47
CA ASP A 101 4.49 5.13 -4.74
C ASP A 101 3.17 5.39 -5.45
N ASP A 102 2.77 4.54 -6.40
CA ASP A 102 1.49 4.66 -7.07
C ASP A 102 0.31 4.45 -6.12
N THR A 103 0.36 3.40 -5.30
CA THR A 103 -0.65 3.15 -4.26
C THR A 103 -0.72 4.34 -3.29
N GLY A 104 0.41 4.85 -2.81
CA GLY A 104 0.46 6.00 -1.91
C GLY A 104 -0.15 7.27 -2.50
N ARG A 105 0.11 7.57 -3.79
CA ARG A 105 -0.53 8.70 -4.49
C ARG A 105 -2.05 8.54 -4.56
N ARG A 106 -2.55 7.33 -4.84
CA ARG A 106 -3.99 7.04 -4.91
C ARG A 106 -4.67 7.20 -3.55
N ILE A 107 -4.02 6.76 -2.47
CA ILE A 107 -4.49 7.00 -1.10
C ILE A 107 -4.52 8.50 -0.80
N GLY A 108 -3.48 9.25 -1.18
CA GLY A 108 -3.42 10.70 -0.99
C GLY A 108 -4.55 11.44 -1.72
N ALA A 109 -4.84 11.05 -2.97
CA ALA A 109 -5.97 11.57 -3.73
C ALA A 109 -7.30 11.27 -3.02
N TRP A 110 -7.49 10.04 -2.54
CA TRP A 110 -8.68 9.63 -1.82
C TRP A 110 -8.93 10.46 -0.54
N ARG A 111 -7.87 10.77 0.22
CA ARG A 111 -7.96 11.66 1.40
C ARG A 111 -8.34 13.10 1.03
N LYS A 112 -7.77 13.64 -0.06
CA LYS A 112 -8.04 15.03 -0.49
C LYS A 112 -9.50 15.22 -0.89
N THR A 113 -10.08 14.26 -1.63
CA THR A 113 -11.49 14.30 -2.04
C THR A 113 -12.46 14.38 -0.85
N HIS A 114 -12.07 13.91 0.35
CA HIS A 114 -12.90 13.96 1.56
C HIS A 114 -12.79 15.29 2.31
N ARG A 115 -11.59 15.84 2.45
CA ARG A 115 -11.36 17.11 3.17
C ARG A 115 -12.10 18.29 2.54
N ASP A 116 -12.25 18.27 1.21
CA ASP A 116 -12.99 19.29 0.46
C ASP A 116 -14.52 19.20 0.67
N GLN A 117 -15.02 18.12 1.29
CA GLN A 117 -16.46 17.93 1.61
C GLN A 117 -16.82 18.31 3.05
N GLU A 118 -15.86 18.32 3.98
CA GLU A 118 -16.06 18.69 5.39
C GLU A 118 -15.83 20.17 5.69
N SER A 119 -15.29 20.96 4.73
CA SER A 119 -15.25 22.43 4.87
C SER A 119 -16.64 23.02 4.60
N PRO A 120 -17.27 23.74 5.55
CA PRO A 120 -18.43 24.55 5.26
C PRO A 120 -18.04 25.60 4.22
N ARG A 121 -18.85 25.76 3.16
CA ARG A 121 -18.68 26.91 2.26
C ARG A 121 -18.71 28.19 3.11
N PRO A 122 -17.73 29.09 2.97
CA PRO A 122 -17.87 30.41 3.57
C PRO A 122 -19.12 31.06 2.97
N VAL A 123 -19.99 31.54 3.87
CA VAL A 123 -21.23 32.27 3.53
C VAL A 123 -20.86 33.60 2.90
#